data_AF-A0AAF0DD30-F1
#
_entry.id   AF-A0AAF0DD30-F1
#
_cell.length_a   1.000
_cell.length_b   1.000
_cell.length_c   1.000
_cell.angle_alpha   90.00
_cell.angle_beta   90.00
_cell.angle_gamma   90.00
#
_symmetry.space_group_name_H-M   'P 1'
#
loop_
_entity.id
_entity.type
_entity.pdbx_description
1 polymer ?
#
loop_
_entity_poly.entity_id
_entity_poly.type
_entity_poly.pdbx_seq_one_letter_code
_entity_poly.pdbx_strand_id
1 'polypeptide(L)'
;MDRNPIGLALRAVQAVLAIIVLGLTAYAVSVWWNFDTVNFMLFNGVWTAFVAIPYFILSAMFFPALAHPYAIIAVDAVTMIFWFAGFIALGADLPRPRICVSSPCHSLQAATVFGAFEWYVVSRHLN
;
A
#
# COMPACT_ATOMS: atom_id res chain seq x y z
N MET A 1 -5.51 -22.81 -6.43
CA MET A 1 -5.95 -21.75 -5.53
C MET A 1 -7.24 -22.21 -4.89
N ASP A 2 -7.16 -22.79 -3.71
CA ASP A 2 -8.37 -23.08 -2.93
C ASP A 2 -9.05 -21.74 -2.66
N ARG A 3 -10.37 -21.66 -2.88
CA ARG A 3 -11.20 -20.48 -2.55
C ARG A 3 -11.29 -20.32 -1.04
N ASN A 4 -10.16 -20.11 -0.38
CA ASN A 4 -10.11 -19.89 1.05
C ASN A 4 -10.64 -18.47 1.30
N PRO A 5 -11.76 -18.32 2.02
CA PRO A 5 -12.34 -17.01 2.30
C PRO A 5 -11.34 -16.06 2.99
N ILE A 6 -10.36 -16.62 3.72
CA ILE A 6 -9.32 -15.85 4.42
C ILE A 6 -8.42 -15.10 3.43
N GLY A 7 -8.00 -15.75 2.34
CA GLY A 7 -7.12 -15.12 1.34
C GLY A 7 -7.81 -13.97 0.61
N LEU A 8 -9.11 -14.14 0.28
CA LEU A 8 -9.91 -13.07 -0.33
C LEU A 8 -10.13 -11.89 0.63
N ALA A 9 -10.39 -12.18 1.91
CA ALA A 9 -10.56 -11.14 2.93
C ALA A 9 -9.29 -10.30 3.10
N LEU A 10 -8.11 -10.94 3.14
CA LEU A 10 -6.83 -10.23 3.23
C LEU A 10 -6.57 -9.31 2.03
N ARG A 11 -6.86 -9.76 0.80
CA ARG A 11 -6.78 -8.93 -0.41
C ARG A 11 -7.76 -7.76 -0.39
N ALA A 12 -8.96 -7.95 0.16
CA ALA A 12 -9.92 -6.88 0.32
C ALA A 12 -9.44 -5.83 1.33
N VAL A 13 -8.87 -6.27 2.47
CA VAL A 13 -8.27 -5.37 3.45
C VAL A 13 -7.11 -4.58 2.83
N GLN A 14 -6.25 -5.27 2.06
CA GLN A 14 -5.15 -4.64 1.31
C GLN A 14 -5.68 -3.55 0.35
N ALA A 15 -6.74 -3.85 -0.41
CA ALA A 15 -7.37 -2.87 -1.31
C ALA A 15 -7.83 -1.62 -0.57
N VAL A 16 -8.52 -1.81 0.56
CA VAL A 16 -9.09 -0.72 1.34
C VAL A 16 -8.00 0.15 1.93
N LEU A 17 -6.98 -0.44 2.54
CA LEU A 17 -5.86 0.28 3.13
C LEU A 17 -5.05 1.03 2.06
N ALA A 18 -4.78 0.42 0.90
CA ALA A 18 -4.12 1.08 -0.22
C ALA A 18 -4.91 2.30 -0.72
N ILE A 19 -6.25 2.20 -0.84
CA ILE A 19 -7.12 3.31 -1.26
C ILE A 19 -7.13 4.43 -0.21
N ILE A 20 -7.16 4.09 1.08
CA ILE A 20 -7.08 5.07 2.17
C ILE A 20 -5.77 5.86 2.06
N VAL A 21 -4.62 5.17 1.97
CA VAL A 21 -3.32 5.85 1.86
C VAL A 21 -3.23 6.67 0.57
N LEU A 22 -3.75 6.14 -0.54
CA LEU A 22 -3.82 6.87 -1.81
C LEU A 22 -4.58 8.19 -1.65
N GLY A 23 -5.75 8.18 -1.01
CA GLY A 23 -6.55 9.38 -0.77
C GLY A 23 -5.86 10.39 0.15
N LEU A 24 -5.27 9.91 1.26
CA LEU A 24 -4.58 10.76 2.24
C LEU A 24 -3.35 11.45 1.64
N THR A 25 -2.58 10.73 0.83
CA THR A 25 -1.38 11.24 0.16
C THR A 25 -1.74 12.14 -1.02
N ALA A 26 -2.76 11.80 -1.82
CA ALA A 26 -3.26 12.66 -2.90
C ALA A 26 -3.76 14.01 -2.36
N TYR A 27 -4.49 14.00 -1.24
CA TYR A 27 -4.88 15.23 -0.55
C TYR A 27 -3.65 16.05 -0.14
N ALA A 28 -2.66 15.45 0.52
CA ALA A 28 -1.45 16.16 0.93
C ALA A 28 -0.68 16.77 -0.26
N VAL A 29 -0.53 16.02 -1.36
CA VAL A 29 0.13 16.50 -2.60
C VAL A 29 -0.63 17.68 -3.21
N SER A 30 -1.97 17.65 -3.20
CA SER A 30 -2.79 18.74 -3.76
C SER A 30 -2.67 20.06 -2.99
N VAL A 31 -2.32 20.01 -1.69
CA VAL A 31 -2.22 21.22 -0.85
C VAL A 31 -0.81 21.77 -0.81
N TRP A 32 0.21 20.91 -0.64
CA TRP A 32 1.57 21.37 -0.36
C TRP A 32 2.55 21.27 -1.52
N TRP A 33 2.15 20.67 -2.65
CA TRP A 33 2.96 20.49 -3.86
C TRP A 33 4.27 19.71 -3.64
N ASN A 34 4.36 18.55 -4.29
CA ASN A 34 5.58 17.76 -4.56
C ASN A 34 6.59 17.57 -3.41
N PHE A 35 6.37 16.52 -2.61
CA PHE A 35 7.40 15.94 -1.74
C PHE A 35 7.68 14.50 -2.18
N ASP A 36 8.95 14.17 -2.40
CA ASP A 36 9.35 12.86 -2.93
C ASP A 36 8.86 11.71 -2.04
N THR A 37 8.94 11.87 -0.72
CA THR A 37 8.47 10.88 0.26
C THR A 37 6.96 10.64 0.16
N VAL A 38 6.17 11.71 0.01
CA VAL A 38 4.71 11.63 -0.11
C VAL A 38 4.31 11.05 -1.46
N ASN A 39 5.01 11.44 -2.53
CA ASN A 39 4.80 10.90 -3.87
C ASN A 39 5.09 9.39 -3.93
N PHE A 40 6.10 8.92 -3.20
CA PHE A 40 6.39 7.49 -3.11
C PHE A 40 5.25 6.73 -2.40
N MET A 41 4.70 7.26 -1.32
CA MET A 41 3.52 6.66 -0.67
C MET A 41 2.26 6.70 -1.55
N LEU A 42 2.09 7.78 -2.34
CA LEU A 42 1.04 7.86 -3.35
C LEU A 42 1.22 6.78 -4.43
N PHE A 43 2.45 6.61 -4.92
CA PHE A 43 2.81 5.54 -5.85
C PHE A 43 2.51 4.15 -5.27
N ASN A 44 2.83 3.90 -3.99
CA ASN A 44 2.52 2.62 -3.34
C ASN A 44 1.01 2.32 -3.34
N GLY A 45 0.18 3.34 -3.07
CA GLY A 45 -1.27 3.24 -3.17
C GLY A 45 -1.73 2.89 -4.58
N VAL A 46 -1.20 3.58 -5.61
CA VAL A 46 -1.52 3.30 -7.01
C VAL A 46 -1.07 1.90 -7.44
N TRP A 47 0.18 1.53 -7.13
CA TRP A 47 0.76 0.22 -7.40
C TRP A 47 -0.12 -0.89 -6.82
N THR A 48 -0.51 -0.76 -5.56
CA THR A 48 -1.25 -1.83 -4.89
C THR A 48 -2.68 -1.93 -5.40
N ALA A 49 -3.37 -0.79 -5.51
CA ALA A 49 -4.78 -0.76 -5.91
C ALA A 49 -5.00 -1.12 -7.40
N PHE A 50 -4.10 -0.69 -8.30
CA PHE A 50 -4.31 -0.81 -9.74
C PHE A 50 -3.38 -1.80 -10.44
N VAL A 51 -2.28 -2.23 -9.81
CA VAL A 51 -1.34 -3.20 -10.41
C VAL A 51 -1.37 -4.52 -9.66
N ALA A 52 -1.02 -4.53 -8.36
CA ALA A 52 -0.87 -5.77 -7.60
C ALA A 52 -2.20 -6.52 -7.47
N ILE A 53 -3.26 -5.86 -6.99
CA ILE A 53 -4.56 -6.51 -6.74
C ILE A 53 -5.21 -7.00 -8.05
N PRO A 54 -5.29 -6.20 -9.13
CA PRO A 54 -5.78 -6.69 -10.41
C PRO A 54 -4.95 -7.85 -10.96
N TYR A 55 -3.62 -7.83 -10.84
CA TYR A 55 -2.77 -8.95 -11.25
C TYR A 55 -3.15 -10.26 -10.53
N PHE A 56 -3.40 -10.21 -9.22
CA PHE A 56 -3.80 -11.38 -8.45
C PHE A 56 -5.20 -11.89 -8.78
N ILE A 57 -6.15 -11.00 -9.01
CA ILE A 57 -7.53 -11.37 -9.37
C ILE A 57 -7.56 -11.95 -10.79
N LEU A 58 -6.89 -11.31 -11.75
CA LEU A 58 -6.88 -11.72 -13.15
C LEU A 58 -6.12 -13.03 -13.37
N SER A 59 -4.97 -13.21 -12.71
CA SER A 59 -4.20 -14.46 -12.78
C SER A 59 -4.99 -15.65 -12.23
N ALA A 60 -5.78 -15.44 -11.17
CA ALA A 60 -6.64 -16.47 -10.58
C ALA A 60 -7.84 -16.86 -11.45
N MET A 61 -8.45 -15.90 -12.17
CA MET A 61 -9.74 -16.11 -12.84
C MET A 61 -9.64 -16.43 -14.33
N PHE A 62 -8.68 -15.84 -15.05
CA PHE A 62 -8.70 -15.86 -16.52
C PHE A 62 -7.49 -16.54 -17.16
N PHE A 63 -6.33 -16.50 -16.50
CA PHE A 63 -5.07 -16.96 -17.10
C PHE A 63 -4.27 -17.87 -16.17
N PRO A 64 -4.66 -19.13 -15.99
CA PRO A 64 -3.87 -20.10 -15.22
C PRO A 64 -2.44 -20.30 -15.77
N ALA A 65 -2.20 -19.97 -17.04
CA ALA A 65 -0.86 -19.95 -17.64
C ALA A 65 0.02 -18.77 -17.16
N LEU A 66 -0.58 -17.65 -16.73
CA LEU A 66 0.13 -16.48 -16.18
C LEU A 66 0.25 -16.53 -14.65
N ALA A 67 -0.42 -17.49 -14.00
CA ALA A 67 -0.30 -17.78 -12.57
C ALA A 67 1.02 -18.52 -12.25
N HIS A 68 2.15 -17.97 -12.71
CA HIS A 68 3.46 -18.48 -12.33
C HIS A 68 3.70 -18.20 -10.85
N PRO A 69 3.97 -19.23 -10.02
CA PRO A 69 4.14 -19.05 -8.57
C PRO A 69 5.27 -18.06 -8.25
N TYR A 70 6.33 -18.03 -9.05
CA TYR A 70 7.42 -17.08 -8.90
C TYR A 70 7.00 -15.62 -9.13
N ALA A 71 6.09 -15.36 -10.07
CA ALA A 71 5.64 -14.01 -10.37
C ALA A 71 4.70 -13.49 -9.27
N ILE A 72 3.86 -14.35 -8.70
CA ILE A 72 3.02 -14.02 -7.54
C ILE A 72 3.88 -13.64 -6.34
N ILE A 73 4.88 -14.47 -6.01
CA ILE A 73 5.80 -14.20 -4.90
C ILE A 73 6.60 -12.91 -5.15
N ALA A 74 7.03 -12.66 -6.39
CA ALA A 74 7.76 -11.44 -6.73
C ALA A 74 6.90 -10.18 -6.54
N VAL A 75 5.64 -10.19 -6.98
CA VAL A 75 4.73 -9.03 -6.81
C VAL A 75 4.44 -8.78 -5.33
N ASP A 76 4.22 -9.84 -4.54
CA ASP A 76 4.03 -9.70 -3.09
C ASP A 76 5.29 -9.16 -2.39
N ALA A 77 6.47 -9.69 -2.73
CA ALA A 77 7.74 -9.23 -2.16
C ALA A 77 8.05 -7.76 -2.50
N VAL A 78 7.82 -7.35 -3.76
CA VAL A 78 7.97 -5.95 -4.18
C VAL A 78 7.00 -5.05 -3.42
N THR A 79 5.73 -5.47 -3.31
CA THR A 79 4.71 -4.73 -2.56
C THR A 79 5.10 -4.58 -1.09
N MET A 80 5.60 -5.65 -0.47
CA MET A 80 6.11 -5.62 0.90
C MET A 80 7.26 -4.60 1.07
N ILE A 81 8.25 -4.63 0.18
CA ILE A 81 9.40 -3.72 0.23
C ILE A 81 8.95 -2.26 0.07
N PHE A 82 8.06 -1.99 -0.87
CA PHE A 82 7.54 -0.66 -1.13
C PHE A 82 6.81 -0.08 0.08
N TRP A 83 5.87 -0.84 0.65
CA TRP A 83 5.15 -0.40 1.84
C TRP A 83 6.08 -0.19 3.04
N PHE A 84 7.01 -1.13 3.27
CA PHE A 84 8.00 -1.02 4.34
C PHE A 84 8.83 0.26 4.25
N ALA A 85 9.43 0.48 3.08
CA ALA A 85 10.24 1.66 2.83
C ALA A 85 9.40 2.94 2.93
N GLY A 86 8.17 2.92 2.41
CA GLY A 86 7.32 4.10 2.31
C GLY A 86 6.86 4.63 3.67
N PHE A 87 6.34 3.77 4.54
CA PHE A 87 5.87 4.22 5.85
C PHE A 87 7.03 4.65 6.76
N ILE A 88 8.19 3.98 6.68
CA ILE A 88 9.37 4.36 7.45
C ILE A 88 9.92 5.70 6.97
N ALA A 89 10.06 5.88 5.65
CA ALA A 89 10.53 7.14 5.08
C ALA A 89 9.59 8.30 5.44
N LEU A 90 8.27 8.11 5.29
CA LEU A 90 7.29 9.12 5.66
C LEU A 90 7.34 9.43 7.16
N GLY A 91 7.42 8.41 8.02
CA GLY A 91 7.54 8.61 9.46
C GLY A 91 8.82 9.34 9.89
N ALA A 92 9.93 9.15 9.17
CA ALA A 92 11.20 9.83 9.43
C ALA A 92 11.21 11.28 8.94
N ASP A 93 10.50 11.56 7.85
CA ASP A 93 10.39 12.90 7.24
C ASP A 93 9.39 13.80 8.00
N LEU A 94 8.43 13.21 8.72
CA LEU A 94 7.43 13.97 9.45
C LEU A 94 8.03 14.73 10.64
N PRO A 95 7.70 16.04 10.79
CA PRO A 95 8.07 16.79 11.97
C PRO A 95 7.34 16.25 13.21
N ARG A 96 7.89 16.59 14.38
CA ARG A 96 7.34 16.16 15.68
C ARG A 96 5.84 16.44 15.76
N PRO A 97 5.01 15.52 16.33
CA PRO A 97 3.56 15.66 16.36
C PRO A 97 3.03 16.97 16.98
N ARG A 98 3.79 17.59 17.90
CA ARG A 98 3.44 18.87 18.52
C ARG A 98 3.50 20.07 17.55
N ILE A 99 4.27 19.95 16.47
CA ILE A 99 4.47 21.01 15.45
C ILE A 99 3.60 20.71 14.21
N CYS A 100 3.34 19.43 13.96
CA CYS A 100 2.51 18.91 12.87
C CYS A 100 1.01 19.01 13.21
N VAL A 101 0.45 20.22 13.15
CA VAL A 101 -0.95 20.52 13.56
C VAL A 101 -1.88 20.90 12.42
N SER A 102 -1.37 21.01 11.19
CA SER A 102 -2.16 21.33 10.01
C SER A 102 -2.87 20.09 9.46
N SER A 103 -4.00 20.30 8.78
CA SER A 103 -4.82 19.20 8.24
C SER A 103 -4.05 18.23 7.33
N PRO A 104 -3.19 18.67 6.39
CA PRO A 104 -2.41 17.72 5.58
C PRO A 104 -1.34 16.99 6.40
N CYS A 105 -0.85 17.59 7.49
CA CYS A 105 0.10 16.94 8.39
C CYS A 105 -0.53 15.76 9.13
N HIS A 106 -1.74 15.96 9.66
CA HIS A 106 -2.53 14.88 10.24
C HIS A 106 -2.88 13.80 9.21
N SER A 107 -3.12 14.18 7.96
CA SER A 107 -3.31 13.24 6.85
C SER A 107 -2.07 12.36 6.64
N LEU A 108 -0.86 12.94 6.64
CA LEU A 108 0.38 12.19 6.48
C LEU A 108 0.72 11.32 7.71
N GLN A 109 0.38 11.75 8.91
CA GLN A 109 0.48 10.92 10.12
C GLN A 109 -0.41 9.68 9.99
N ALA A 110 -1.66 9.86 9.57
CA ALA A 110 -2.57 8.75 9.30
C ALA A 110 -2.03 7.84 8.17
N ALA A 111 -1.53 8.42 7.08
CA ALA A 111 -0.94 7.66 5.97
C ALA A 111 0.25 6.81 6.41
N THR A 112 1.08 7.31 7.33
CA THR A 112 2.18 6.56 7.93
C THR A 112 1.68 5.32 8.69
N VAL A 113 0.65 5.49 9.54
CA VAL A 113 0.09 4.37 10.33
C VAL A 113 -0.61 3.35 9.45
N PHE A 114 -1.46 3.80 8.51
CA PHE A 114 -2.14 2.90 7.59
C PHE A 114 -1.15 2.18 6.66
N GLY A 115 -0.07 2.84 6.25
CA GLY A 115 1.02 2.20 5.50
C GLY A 115 1.74 1.09 6.29
N ALA A 116 1.90 1.24 7.60
CA ALA A 116 2.45 0.20 8.45
C ALA A 116 1.50 -1.01 8.58
N PHE A 117 0.19 -0.75 8.70
CA PHE A 117 -0.82 -1.83 8.69
C PHE A 117 -0.86 -2.57 7.37
N GLU A 118 -0.76 -1.84 6.26
CA GLU A 118 -0.72 -2.41 4.92
C GLU A 118 0.49 -3.32 4.73
N TRP A 119 1.67 -2.87 5.15
CA TRP A 119 2.87 -3.71 5.18
C TRP A 119 2.66 -5.01 5.97
N TYR A 120 2.05 -4.92 7.15
CA TYR A 120 1.76 -6.08 7.98
C TYR A 120 0.79 -7.06 7.30
N VAL A 121 -0.28 -6.56 6.68
CA VAL A 121 -1.25 -7.39 5.94
C VAL A 121 -0.56 -8.11 4.78
N VAL A 122 0.28 -7.43 4.01
CA VAL A 122 1.05 -8.03 2.91
C VAL A 122 2.02 -9.11 3.41
N SER A 123 2.72 -8.85 4.52
CA SER A 123 3.68 -9.81 5.08
C SER A 123 3.03 -11.13 5.50
N ARG A 124 1.74 -11.12 5.83
CA ARG A 124 0.97 -12.32 6.20
C ARG A 124 0.67 -13.25 5.02
N HIS A 125 0.87 -12.82 3.78
CA HIS A 125 0.72 -13.68 2.61
C HIS A 125 1.94 -14.54 2.30
N LEU A 126 3.11 -14.23 2.88
CA LEU A 126 4.36 -14.95 2.63
C LEU A 126 4.65 -16.09 3.63
N ASN A 127 3.85 -16.23 4.70
CA ASN A 127 3.94 -17.28 5.72
C ASN A 127 2.84 -18.32 5.55
#